data_AF-A0A930RGF8-F1
#
_entry.id   AF-A0A930RGF8-F1
#
_cell.length_a   1.000
_cell.length_b   1.000
_cell.length_c   1.000
_cell.angle_alpha   90.00
_cell.angle_beta   90.00
_cell.angle_gamma   90.00
#
_symmetry.space_group_name_H-M   'P 1'
#
loop_
_entity.id
_entity.type
_entity.pdbx_description
1 polymer ?
#
loop_
_entity_poly.entity_id
_entity_poly.type
_entity_poly.pdbx_seq_one_letter_code
_entity_poly.pdbx_strand_id
1 'polypeptide(L)'
;MSFDFSKLSDPRYFAENRLPAHSDHRFYRDETELARGISSFERTLDGVWQFAYARNIDAIPQGFTAADYDCHDRETIHVPAHIQMEGHGVPHYTNTTYPWDGHESIVPGEIPTRENPVGCYVR
;
A
#
# COMPACT_ATOMS: atom_id res chain seq x y z
N MET A 1 -10.16 -11.37 10.76
CA MET A 1 -10.53 -11.64 9.34
C MET A 1 -9.28 -12.09 8.62
N SER A 2 -9.36 -13.14 7.79
CA SER A 2 -8.23 -13.62 6.99
C SER A 2 -8.35 -13.07 5.57
N PHE A 3 -7.28 -12.50 5.03
CA PHE A 3 -7.23 -12.02 3.65
C PHE A 3 -6.97 -13.20 2.72
N ASP A 4 -7.76 -13.31 1.65
CA ASP A 4 -7.56 -14.34 0.62
C ASP A 4 -6.52 -13.87 -0.40
N PHE A 5 -5.29 -14.37 -0.28
CA PHE A 5 -4.17 -14.00 -1.15
C PHE A 5 -4.30 -14.52 -2.58
N SER A 6 -5.18 -15.48 -2.86
CA SER A 6 -5.42 -15.95 -4.24
C SER A 6 -5.98 -14.83 -5.14
N LYS A 7 -6.62 -13.83 -4.52
CA LYS A 7 -7.13 -12.64 -5.20
C LYS A 7 -6.03 -11.78 -5.84
N LEU A 8 -4.78 -11.84 -5.35
CA LEU A 8 -3.68 -11.04 -5.89
C LEU A 8 -3.22 -11.50 -7.27
N SER A 9 -3.42 -12.77 -7.60
CA SER A 9 -2.94 -13.35 -8.85
C SER A 9 -4.05 -13.48 -9.91
N ASP A 10 -5.34 -13.27 -9.58
CA ASP A 10 -6.44 -13.28 -10.55
C ASP A 10 -6.55 -11.93 -11.29
N PRO A 11 -6.26 -11.86 -12.61
CA PRO A 11 -6.31 -10.60 -13.36
C PRO A 11 -7.74 -10.04 -13.52
N ARG A 12 -8.78 -10.82 -13.25
CA ARG A 12 -10.18 -10.37 -13.30
C ARG A 12 -10.62 -9.73 -11.99
N TYR A 13 -9.85 -9.94 -10.91
CA TYR A 13 -10.12 -9.38 -9.61
C TYR A 13 -9.32 -8.09 -9.42
N PHE A 14 -9.95 -6.95 -9.70
CA PHE A 14 -9.28 -5.64 -9.67
C PHE A 14 -9.75 -4.71 -8.54
N ALA A 15 -10.88 -5.01 -7.91
CA ALA A 15 -11.45 -4.23 -6.80
C ALA A 15 -12.51 -5.03 -6.04
N GLU A 16 -12.63 -4.77 -4.74
CA GLU A 16 -13.72 -5.27 -3.89
C GLU A 16 -14.21 -4.13 -3.02
N ASN A 17 -15.53 -3.92 -2.97
CA ASN A 17 -16.21 -2.89 -2.18
C ASN A 17 -15.72 -1.44 -2.43
N ARG A 18 -15.10 -1.16 -3.59
CA ARG A 18 -14.71 0.19 -4.00
C ARG A 18 -15.91 0.93 -4.59
N LEU A 19 -16.06 2.21 -4.27
CA LEU A 19 -17.05 3.08 -4.91
C LEU A 19 -16.81 3.17 -6.43
N PRO A 20 -17.87 3.34 -7.26
CA PRO A 20 -17.72 3.60 -8.68
C PRO A 20 -16.90 4.87 -8.95
N ALA A 21 -16.21 4.88 -10.09
CA ALA A 21 -15.49 6.07 -10.54
C ALA A 21 -16.45 7.26 -10.70
N HIS A 22 -16.05 8.42 -10.18
CA HIS A 22 -16.78 9.68 -10.24
C HIS A 22 -15.78 10.83 -10.35
N SER A 23 -16.27 12.02 -10.70
CA SER A 23 -15.47 13.24 -10.82
C SER A 23 -14.96 13.72 -9.45
N ASP A 24 -13.79 14.35 -9.46
CA ASP A 24 -13.13 14.93 -8.30
C ASP A 24 -13.78 16.26 -7.92
N HIS A 25 -14.77 16.19 -7.03
CA HIS A 25 -15.43 17.37 -6.50
C HIS A 25 -15.00 17.66 -5.06
N ARG A 26 -14.49 18.87 -4.83
CA ARG A 26 -14.29 19.39 -3.47
C ARG A 26 -15.55 20.11 -3.02
N PHE A 27 -15.95 19.85 -1.78
CA PHE A 27 -17.05 20.53 -1.13
C PHE A 27 -16.48 21.50 -0.11
N TYR A 28 -16.99 22.74 -0.06
CA TYR A 28 -16.58 23.73 0.93
C TYR A 28 -17.78 24.11 1.79
N ARG A 29 -17.56 24.41 3.06
CA ARG A 29 -18.65 24.86 3.94
C ARG A 29 -19.14 26.25 3.57
N ASP A 30 -18.22 27.14 3.20
CA ASP A 30 -18.50 28.55 2.89
C ASP A 30 -17.51 29.13 1.86
N GLU A 31 -17.76 30.37 1.43
CA GLU A 31 -16.93 31.09 0.46
C GLU A 31 -15.51 31.38 0.98
N THR A 32 -15.30 31.43 2.30
CA THR A 32 -13.97 31.67 2.88
C THR A 32 -13.09 30.43 2.75
N GLU A 33 -13.64 29.24 2.96
CA GLU A 33 -12.97 27.96 2.70
C GLU A 33 -12.67 27.80 1.20
N LEU A 34 -13.62 28.17 0.33
CA LEU A 34 -13.44 28.16 -1.12
C LEU A 34 -12.25 29.05 -1.54
N ALA A 35 -12.17 30.27 -1.00
CA ALA A 35 -11.06 31.19 -1.29
C ALA A 35 -9.71 30.66 -0.79
N ARG A 36 -9.68 29.91 0.31
CA ARG A 36 -8.47 29.25 0.83
C ARG A 36 -8.12 27.95 0.12
N GLY A 37 -9.09 27.32 -0.55
CA GLY A 37 -8.93 26.01 -1.17
C GLY A 37 -8.79 24.84 -0.18
N ILE A 38 -9.18 25.06 1.08
CA ILE A 38 -9.08 24.07 2.17
C ILE A 38 -10.49 23.82 2.70
N SER A 39 -10.99 22.59 2.51
CA SER A 39 -12.31 22.18 2.99
C SER A 39 -12.23 21.63 4.41
N SER A 40 -13.19 22.01 5.27
CA SER A 40 -13.36 21.37 6.58
C SER A 40 -14.02 19.99 6.51
N PHE A 41 -14.51 19.56 5.34
CA PHE A 41 -15.02 18.20 5.12
C PHE A 41 -13.92 17.21 4.72
N GLU A 42 -12.69 17.69 4.51
CA GLU A 42 -11.54 16.88 4.14
C GLU A 42 -10.56 16.80 5.31
N ARG A 43 -9.92 15.64 5.46
CA ARG A 43 -8.85 15.43 6.45
C ARG A 43 -7.71 14.68 5.78
N THR A 44 -6.52 15.29 5.79
CA THR A 44 -5.31 14.60 5.32
C THR A 44 -4.94 13.46 6.27
N LEU A 45 -4.55 12.33 5.67
CA LEU A 45 -3.93 11.20 6.35
C LEU A 45 -2.44 11.07 6.00
N ASP A 46 -1.83 12.15 5.48
CA ASP A 46 -0.38 12.23 5.29
C ASP A 46 0.34 12.38 6.64
N GLY A 47 1.64 12.08 6.64
CA GLY A 47 2.50 12.20 7.82
C GLY A 47 3.24 10.91 8.15
N VAL A 48 3.58 10.72 9.41
CA VAL A 48 4.37 9.57 9.89
C VAL A 48 3.42 8.42 10.27
N TRP A 49 3.69 7.24 9.71
CA TRP A 49 2.95 6.01 9.96
C TRP A 49 3.85 4.95 10.57
N GLN A 50 3.28 4.05 11.36
CA GLN A 50 3.97 2.84 11.82
C GLN A 50 4.09 1.87 10.65
N PHE A 51 5.29 1.35 10.43
CA PHE A 51 5.64 0.55 9.27
C PHE A 51 6.30 -0.77 9.65
N ALA A 52 6.00 -1.81 8.89
CA ALA A 52 6.75 -3.07 8.94
C ALA A 52 6.99 -3.59 7.52
N TYR A 53 8.25 -3.94 7.26
CA TYR A 53 8.68 -4.53 5.99
C TYR A 53 8.76 -6.06 6.10
N ALA A 54 8.10 -6.75 5.18
CA ALA A 54 8.20 -8.20 5.01
C ALA A 54 8.73 -8.55 3.63
N ARG A 55 9.58 -9.57 3.54
CA ARG A 55 10.19 -10.00 2.26
C ARG A 55 9.16 -10.62 1.30
N ASN A 56 8.16 -11.29 1.84
CA ASN A 56 7.10 -11.99 1.12
C ASN A 56 5.84 -12.09 1.99
N ILE A 57 4.78 -12.66 1.43
CA ILE A 57 3.49 -12.84 2.10
C ILE A 57 3.61 -13.67 3.38
N ASP A 58 4.46 -14.71 3.38
CA ASP A 58 4.64 -15.59 4.54
C ASP A 58 5.34 -14.89 5.72
N ALA A 59 6.10 -13.83 5.45
CA ALA A 59 6.81 -13.05 6.45
C ALA A 59 5.97 -11.87 7.01
N ILE A 60 4.69 -11.74 6.61
CA ILE A 60 3.81 -10.71 7.13
C ILE A 60 3.62 -10.91 8.64
N PRO A 61 3.77 -9.86 9.47
CA PRO A 61 3.53 -9.98 10.90
C PRO A 61 2.10 -10.44 11.20
N GLN A 62 1.96 -11.56 11.91
CA GLN A 62 0.66 -12.12 12.24
C GLN A 62 -0.17 -11.15 13.09
N GLY A 63 -1.43 -10.93 12.71
CA GLY A 63 -2.35 -10.10 13.48
C GLY A 63 -2.17 -8.60 13.33
N PHE A 64 -1.33 -8.12 12.40
CA PHE A 64 -1.09 -6.68 12.21
C PHE A 64 -2.34 -5.84 11.89
N THR A 65 -3.42 -6.48 11.45
CA THR A 65 -4.71 -5.85 11.14
C THR A 65 -5.64 -5.73 12.35
N ALA A 66 -5.28 -6.31 13.49
CA ALA A 66 -6.07 -6.23 14.71
C ALA A 66 -5.94 -4.83 15.35
N ALA A 67 -7.04 -4.31 15.89
CA ALA A 67 -7.06 -2.96 16.47
C ALA A 67 -6.24 -2.85 17.76
N ASP A 68 -6.03 -3.97 18.44
CA ASP A 68 -5.23 -4.15 19.65
C ASP A 68 -3.79 -4.61 19.36
N TYR A 69 -3.39 -4.63 18.09
CA TYR A 69 -2.03 -5.02 17.70
C TYR A 69 -1.01 -4.04 18.26
N ASP A 70 -0.05 -4.55 19.04
CA ASP A 70 1.01 -3.74 19.61
C ASP A 70 2.04 -3.35 18.54
N CYS A 71 2.11 -2.05 18.26
CA CYS A 71 3.02 -1.45 17.28
C CYS A 71 4.11 -0.58 17.94
N HIS A 72 4.37 -0.72 19.25
CA HIS A 72 5.26 0.19 19.97
C HIS A 72 6.71 0.19 19.47
N ASP A 73 7.24 -0.99 19.12
CA ASP A 73 8.64 -1.16 18.70
C ASP A 73 8.84 -1.13 17.18
N ARG A 74 7.88 -0.56 16.42
CA ARG A 74 7.95 -0.55 14.96
C ARG A 74 8.70 0.65 14.41
N GLU A 75 9.27 0.44 13.24
CA GLU A 75 9.85 1.50 12.43
C GLU A 75 8.73 2.44 11.96
N THR A 76 9.09 3.66 11.61
CA THR A 76 8.15 4.65 11.09
C THR A 76 8.54 5.09 9.69
N ILE A 77 7.53 5.45 8.88
CA ILE A 77 7.73 5.88 7.49
C ILE A 77 6.90 7.13 7.19
N HIS A 78 7.41 7.98 6.30
CA HIS A 78 6.66 9.12 5.77
C HIS A 78 5.67 8.65 4.70
N VAL A 79 4.44 9.17 4.75
CA VAL A 79 3.40 8.91 3.74
C VAL A 79 2.95 10.25 3.16
N PRO A 80 2.96 10.41 1.82
CA PRO A 80 3.34 9.41 0.80
C PRO A 80 4.86 9.32 0.59
N ALA A 81 5.38 8.09 0.46
CA ALA A 81 6.77 7.83 0.05
C ALA A 81 6.90 6.47 -0.64
N HIS A 82 7.96 6.30 -1.42
CA HIS A 82 8.40 4.98 -1.90
C HIS A 82 9.24 4.31 -0.83
N ILE A 83 8.87 3.09 -0.42
CA ILE A 83 9.56 2.35 0.66
C ILE A 83 11.06 2.15 0.38
N GLN A 84 11.43 2.01 -0.90
CA GLN A 84 12.83 1.86 -1.31
C GLN A 84 13.67 3.10 -1.05
N MET A 85 13.06 4.29 -1.07
CA MET A 85 13.75 5.55 -0.77
C MET A 85 13.89 5.78 0.74
N GLU A 86 13.09 5.09 1.54
CA GLU A 86 13.12 5.11 3.01
C GLU A 86 13.99 3.97 3.58
N GLY A 87 14.72 3.24 2.73
CA GLY A 87 15.68 2.20 3.14
C GLY A 87 15.16 0.76 3.10
N HIS A 88 13.95 0.52 2.58
CA HIS A 88 13.33 -0.80 2.52
C HIS A 88 13.34 -1.39 1.11
N GLY A 89 14.10 -2.48 0.93
CA GLY A 89 14.27 -3.11 -0.38
C GLY A 89 15.25 -2.34 -1.26
N VAL A 90 15.23 -2.62 -2.56
CA VAL A 90 16.17 -2.03 -3.52
C VAL A 90 15.40 -1.54 -4.75
N PRO A 91 15.60 -0.29 -5.21
CA PRO A 91 15.05 0.16 -6.48
C PRO A 91 15.58 -0.70 -7.63
N HIS A 92 14.68 -1.21 -8.47
CA HIS A 92 15.04 -2.00 -9.64
C HIS A 92 14.63 -1.25 -10.91
N TYR A 93 15.56 -1.11 -11.85
CA TYR A 93 15.29 -0.59 -13.18
C TYR A 93 15.50 -1.69 -14.23
N THR A 94 14.50 -1.89 -15.06
CA THR A 94 14.51 -2.82 -16.19
C THR A 94 13.86 -2.16 -17.40
N ASN A 95 14.28 -2.52 -18.61
CA ASN A 95 13.73 -1.97 -19.85
C ASN A 95 12.58 -2.85 -20.40
N THR A 96 12.86 -4.11 -20.71
CA THR A 96 11.90 -5.02 -21.37
C THR A 96 11.56 -6.24 -20.51
N THR A 97 12.50 -6.72 -19.71
CA THR A 97 12.32 -7.89 -18.84
C THR A 97 11.52 -7.51 -17.61
N TYR A 98 10.78 -8.46 -17.04
CA TYR A 98 10.13 -8.27 -15.76
C TYR A 98 11.16 -8.28 -14.61
N PRO A 99 10.88 -7.61 -13.49
CA PRO A 99 11.81 -7.56 -12.35
C PRO A 99 12.15 -8.93 -11.73
N TRP A 100 11.32 -9.95 -11.98
CA TRP A 100 11.51 -11.32 -11.49
C TRP A 100 12.21 -12.24 -12.49
N ASP A 101 12.42 -11.81 -13.73
CA ASP A 101 13.08 -12.62 -14.75
C ASP A 101 14.51 -12.98 -14.30
N GLY A 102 14.84 -14.28 -14.34
CA GLY A 102 16.13 -14.80 -13.85
C GLY A 102 16.20 -15.06 -12.34
N HIS A 103 15.20 -14.64 -11.58
CA HIS A 103 15.07 -14.94 -10.14
C HIS A 103 14.04 -16.06 -9.90
N GLU A 104 12.90 -15.98 -10.58
CA GLU A 104 11.79 -16.93 -10.51
C GLU A 104 11.22 -17.18 -11.92
N SER A 105 10.80 -18.43 -12.20
CA SER A 105 10.10 -18.77 -13.45
C SER A 105 8.61 -18.60 -13.24
N ILE A 106 8.06 -17.49 -13.73
CA ILE A 106 6.68 -17.06 -13.47
C ILE A 106 5.92 -17.00 -14.79
N VAL A 107 4.72 -17.59 -14.84
CA VAL A 107 3.82 -17.47 -16.00
C VAL A 107 2.72 -16.42 -15.75
N PRO A 108 2.08 -15.88 -16.80
CA PRO A 108 0.97 -14.95 -16.62
C PRO A 108 -0.15 -15.52 -15.72
N GLY A 109 -0.51 -14.78 -14.67
CA GLY A 109 -1.46 -15.23 -13.63
C GLY A 109 -0.81 -15.78 -12.36
N GLU A 110 0.53 -15.80 -12.30
CA GLU A 110 1.30 -16.10 -11.09
C GLU A 110 2.01 -14.84 -10.57
N ILE A 111 2.41 -14.88 -9.30
CA ILE A 111 3.18 -13.83 -8.64
C ILE A 111 4.44 -14.43 -7.99
N PRO A 112 5.53 -13.65 -7.84
CA PRO A 112 6.72 -14.12 -7.14
C PRO A 112 6.39 -14.53 -5.69
N THR A 113 7.04 -15.58 -5.22
CA THR A 113 6.84 -16.10 -3.86
C THR A 113 8.09 -15.98 -2.99
N ARG A 114 9.28 -15.96 -3.61
CA ARG A 114 10.55 -15.85 -2.86
C ARG A 114 10.83 -14.41 -2.48
N GLU A 115 10.70 -13.49 -3.44
CA GLU A 115 10.92 -12.05 -3.24
C GLU A 115 9.73 -11.25 -3.76
N ASN A 116 8.78 -10.98 -2.85
CA ASN A 116 7.59 -10.18 -3.12
C ASN A 116 7.35 -9.23 -1.95
N PRO A 117 8.09 -8.10 -1.89
CA PRO A 117 8.10 -7.24 -0.72
C PRO A 117 6.72 -6.71 -0.33
N VAL A 118 6.39 -6.82 0.96
CA VAL A 118 5.12 -6.33 1.53
C VAL A 118 5.40 -5.24 2.54
N GLY A 119 4.73 -4.10 2.39
CA GLY A 119 4.73 -3.00 3.37
C GLY A 119 3.43 -3.00 4.17
N CYS A 120 3.54 -3.13 5.50
CA CYS A 120 2.39 -3.05 6.40
C CYS A 120 2.36 -1.66 7.05
N TYR A 121 1.26 -0.92 6.88
CA TYR A 121 1.10 0.45 7.39
C TYR A 121 0.00 0.49 8.46
N VAL A 122 0.27 1.17 9.58
CA VAL A 122 -0.68 1.38 10.68
C VAL A 122 -0.62 2.84 11.14
N ARG A 123 -1.78 3.44 11.44
CA ARG A 123 -1.92 4.80 11.96
C ARG A 123 -3.08 4.91 12.94
#